data_AF-A0A6D2GBD7-F1
#
_entry.id   AF-A0A6D2GBD7-F1
#
_cell.length_a   1.000
_cell.length_b   1.000
_cell.length_c   1.000
_cell.angle_alpha   90.00
_cell.angle_beta   90.00
_cell.angle_gamma   90.00
#
_symmetry.space_group_name_H-M   'P 1'
#
loop_
_entity.id
_entity.type
_entity.pdbx_description
1 polymer ?
#
loop_
_entity_poly.entity_id
_entity_poly.type
_entity_poly.pdbx_seq_one_letter_code
_entity_poly.pdbx_strand_id
1 'polypeptide(L)'
;MVDKRESYTKEDLLASGRGELFGAKGPQLPAPNMLMMDRVVKMTETGGNFDKGYVEAELDINPDLWFFGCHFIGDPVMPGCLGLDAMWQLVGFYLGLVGRRRQRPRSGRGRSEIYRSGSADGKESHLSHSFQTYRKSSPDHGPGGR
;
A
#
# COMPACT_ATOMS: atom_id res chain seq x y z
N MET A 1 4.72 -21.04 5.74
CA MET A 1 4.87 -20.19 4.54
C MET A 1 3.70 -19.21 4.55
N VAL A 2 3.88 -17.96 4.11
CA VAL A 2 2.74 -17.04 3.94
C VAL A 2 1.98 -17.51 2.72
N ASP A 3 0.69 -17.80 2.88
CA ASP A 3 -0.20 -18.14 1.79
C ASP A 3 -0.45 -16.88 0.96
N LYS A 4 0.02 -16.87 -0.28
CA LYS A 4 -0.03 -15.68 -1.14
C LYS A 4 -1.36 -15.66 -1.86
N ARG A 5 -2.22 -14.74 -1.44
CA ARG A 5 -3.49 -14.44 -2.07
C ARG A 5 -3.38 -13.19 -2.92
N GLU A 6 -4.23 -13.10 -3.93
CA GLU A 6 -4.33 -11.91 -4.81
C GLU A 6 -5.22 -10.82 -4.20
N SER A 7 -6.03 -11.15 -3.19
CA SER A 7 -6.89 -10.20 -2.48
C SER A 7 -6.95 -10.54 -0.99
N TYR A 8 -7.23 -9.51 -0.17
CA TYR A 8 -7.29 -9.61 1.29
C TYR A 8 -8.48 -8.81 1.81
N THR A 9 -9.23 -9.43 2.71
CA THR A 9 -10.42 -8.85 3.35
C THR A 9 -10.03 -7.98 4.55
N LYS A 10 -10.99 -7.22 5.09
CA LYS A 10 -10.76 -6.42 6.31
C LYS A 10 -10.20 -7.25 7.46
N GLU A 11 -10.74 -8.45 7.66
CA GLU A 11 -10.29 -9.36 8.71
C GLU A 11 -8.84 -9.82 8.51
N ASP A 12 -8.43 -10.07 7.27
CA ASP A 12 -7.03 -10.38 6.96
C ASP A 12 -6.10 -9.19 7.28
N LEU A 13 -6.55 -7.96 7.02
CA LEU A 13 -5.78 -6.75 7.35
C LEU A 13 -5.70 -6.51 8.86
N LEU A 14 -6.77 -6.79 9.60
CA LEU A 14 -6.74 -6.76 11.06
C LEU A 14 -5.82 -7.85 11.63
N ALA A 15 -5.83 -9.05 11.05
CA ALA A 15 -4.90 -10.11 11.41
C ALA A 15 -3.45 -9.74 11.10
N SER A 16 -3.20 -8.98 10.02
CA SER A 16 -1.89 -8.40 9.73
C SER A 16 -1.46 -7.42 10.83
N GLY A 17 -2.35 -6.56 11.31
CA GLY A 17 -2.07 -5.65 12.43
C GLY A 17 -1.77 -6.36 13.76
N ARG A 18 -2.34 -7.56 13.96
CA ARG A 18 -2.00 -8.43 15.10
C ARG A 18 -0.74 -9.28 14.90
N GLY A 19 -0.11 -9.23 13.72
CA GLY A 19 1.06 -10.06 13.37
C GLY A 19 0.74 -11.53 13.08
N GLU A 20 -0.53 -11.85 12.85
CA GLU A 20 -0.99 -13.22 12.60
C GLU A 20 -0.81 -13.58 11.12
N LEU A 21 -0.97 -12.62 10.20
CA LEU A 21 -0.97 -12.87 8.75
C LEU A 21 0.43 -13.26 8.23
N PHE A 22 1.44 -12.45 8.54
CA PHE A 22 2.82 -12.68 8.10
C PHE A 22 3.67 -13.41 9.15
N GLY A 23 3.07 -13.77 10.30
CA GLY A 23 3.74 -14.35 11.48
C GLY A 23 4.61 -13.35 12.25
N ALA A 24 5.09 -13.76 13.43
CA ALA A 24 5.75 -12.90 14.44
C ALA A 24 6.99 -12.10 13.99
N LYS A 25 7.57 -12.37 12.81
CA LYS A 25 8.72 -11.64 12.25
C LYS A 25 8.38 -10.90 10.95
N GLY A 26 7.14 -10.97 10.50
CA GLY A 26 6.66 -10.23 9.33
C GLY A 26 6.34 -8.77 9.68
N PRO A 27 6.23 -7.90 8.67
CA PRO A 27 5.71 -6.55 8.90
C PRO A 27 4.26 -6.62 9.39
N GLN A 28 3.87 -5.68 10.22
CA GLN A 28 2.50 -5.53 10.70
C GLN A 28 1.89 -4.27 10.07
N LEU A 29 0.61 -4.34 9.72
CA LEU A 29 -0.14 -3.12 9.42
C LEU A 29 -0.44 -2.35 10.72
N PRO A 30 -0.67 -1.04 10.65
CA PRO A 30 -1.26 -0.32 11.77
C PRO A 30 -2.63 -0.92 12.11
N ALA A 31 -2.97 -0.95 13.40
CA ALA A 31 -4.31 -1.26 13.85
C ALA A 31 -5.23 -0.02 13.69
N PRO A 32 -6.57 -0.19 13.67
CA PRO A 32 -7.50 0.92 13.83
C PRO A 32 -7.14 1.76 15.06
N ASN A 33 -7.18 3.10 15.00
CA ASN A 33 -7.76 3.95 13.95
C ASN A 33 -6.79 4.39 12.84
N MET A 34 -5.56 3.87 12.82
CA MET A 34 -4.53 4.23 11.83
C MET A 34 -4.52 3.34 10.59
N LEU A 35 -5.28 2.24 10.57
CA LEU A 35 -5.44 1.40 9.39
C LEU A 35 -6.27 2.14 8.31
N MET A 36 -5.63 2.52 7.19
CA MET A 36 -6.24 3.39 6.17
C MET A 36 -6.71 2.66 4.91
N MET A 37 -7.15 1.41 5.08
CA MET A 37 -7.69 0.57 4.02
C MET A 37 -8.61 -0.49 4.63
N ASP A 38 -9.64 -0.87 3.87
CA ASP A 38 -10.59 -1.92 4.24
C ASP A 38 -10.30 -3.24 3.53
N ARG A 39 -9.75 -3.18 2.33
CA ARG A 39 -9.46 -4.36 1.53
C ARG A 39 -8.33 -4.13 0.54
N VAL A 40 -7.59 -5.19 0.23
CA VAL A 40 -6.70 -5.25 -0.94
C VAL A 40 -7.46 -6.02 -2.00
N VAL A 41 -7.87 -5.34 -3.07
CA VAL A 41 -8.69 -5.94 -4.14
C VAL A 41 -7.84 -6.69 -5.15
N LYS A 42 -6.59 -6.27 -5.35
CA LYS A 42 -5.67 -6.91 -6.27
C LYS A 42 -4.22 -6.76 -5.81
N MET A 43 -3.48 -7.86 -5.86
CA MET A 43 -2.05 -7.87 -5.60
C MET A 43 -1.37 -8.93 -6.47
N THR A 44 -0.41 -8.48 -7.28
CA THR A 44 0.33 -9.33 -8.23
C THR A 44 1.83 -9.02 -8.19
N GLU A 45 2.67 -10.04 -8.36
CA GLU A 45 4.15 -9.88 -8.45
C GLU A 45 4.60 -9.40 -9.84
N THR A 46 3.72 -9.52 -10.82
CA THR A 46 3.87 -9.03 -12.21
C THR A 46 2.72 -8.08 -12.54
N GLY A 47 2.76 -7.42 -13.70
CA GLY A 47 1.79 -6.38 -14.06
C GLY A 47 2.11 -4.99 -13.52
N GLY A 48 1.17 -4.08 -13.70
CA GLY A 48 1.40 -2.64 -13.63
C GLY A 48 2.12 -2.10 -14.88
N ASN A 49 2.29 -0.78 -14.96
CA ASN A 49 2.93 -0.01 -16.02
C ASN A 49 4.35 -0.48 -16.34
N PHE A 50 5.02 -1.14 -15.39
CA PHE A 50 6.40 -1.61 -15.53
C PHE A 50 6.54 -3.14 -15.51
N ASP A 51 5.43 -3.88 -15.39
CA ASP A 51 5.40 -5.35 -15.28
C ASP A 51 6.34 -5.89 -14.16
N LYS A 52 6.28 -5.27 -12.97
CA LYS A 52 7.14 -5.62 -11.82
C LYS A 52 6.35 -5.80 -10.52
N GLY A 53 5.03 -5.62 -10.57
CA GLY A 53 4.14 -5.83 -9.45
C GLY A 53 3.18 -4.66 -9.28
N TYR A 54 1.95 -5.02 -8.90
CA TYR A 54 0.83 -4.11 -8.79
C TYR A 54 0.04 -4.45 -7.53
N VAL A 55 -0.36 -3.43 -6.78
CA VAL A 55 -1.26 -3.57 -5.63
C VAL A 55 -2.32 -2.49 -5.70
N GLU A 56 -3.56 -2.87 -5.43
CA GLU A 56 -4.72 -1.99 -5.37
C GLU A 56 -5.51 -2.31 -4.11
N ALA A 57 -5.88 -1.25 -3.38
CA ALA A 57 -6.63 -1.33 -2.15
C ALA A 57 -7.64 -0.20 -2.05
N GLU A 58 -8.67 -0.44 -1.24
CA GLU A 58 -9.81 0.45 -1.11
C GLU A 58 -10.07 0.75 0.37
N LEU A 59 -10.53 1.97 0.63
CA LEU A 59 -11.10 2.41 1.90
C LEU A 59 -12.53 2.86 1.64
N ASP A 60 -13.51 2.30 2.36
CA ASP A 60 -14.89 2.74 2.29
C ASP A 60 -15.03 4.08 3.00
N ILE A 61 -15.62 5.06 2.33
CA ILE A 61 -15.82 6.39 2.88
C ILE A 61 -17.24 6.49 3.42
N ASN A 62 -17.35 6.83 4.70
CA ASN A 62 -18.62 7.17 5.33
C ASN A 62 -18.43 8.41 6.23
N PRO A 63 -19.49 9.21 6.45
CA PRO A 63 -19.41 10.43 7.26
C PRO A 63 -18.99 10.19 8.73
N ASP A 64 -19.15 8.96 9.22
CA ASP A 64 -18.86 8.58 10.61
C ASP A 64 -17.38 8.24 10.85
N LEU A 65 -16.53 8.28 9.81
CA LEU A 65 -15.09 8.08 9.97
C LEU A 65 -14.51 9.16 10.91
N TRP A 66 -13.72 8.69 11.88
CA TRP A 66 -13.25 9.50 13.01
C TRP A 66 -12.60 10.83 12.62
N PHE A 67 -11.89 10.87 11.49
CA PHE A 67 -11.15 12.05 11.06
C PHE A 67 -12.06 13.17 10.54
N PHE A 68 -13.26 12.87 10.03
CA PHE A 68 -14.19 13.91 9.57
C PHE A 68 -14.73 14.75 10.72
N GLY A 69 -14.86 14.18 11.92
CA GLY A 69 -15.30 14.91 13.10
C GLY A 69 -14.30 15.94 13.61
N CYS A 70 -13.02 15.83 13.24
CA CYS A 70 -11.96 16.72 13.72
C CYS A 70 -11.22 17.48 12.61
N HIS A 71 -11.42 17.16 11.33
CA HIS A 71 -10.66 17.72 10.23
C HIS A 71 -11.58 18.06 9.05
N PHE A 72 -12.16 19.26 8.98
CA PHE A 72 -12.22 20.31 10.00
C PHE A 72 -13.64 20.41 10.58
N ILE A 73 -13.79 21.01 11.75
CA ILE A 73 -15.12 21.26 12.32
C ILE A 73 -15.89 22.19 11.37
N GLY A 74 -16.98 21.70 10.80
CA GLY A 74 -17.82 22.42 9.83
C GLY A 74 -17.38 22.30 8.36
N ASP A 75 -16.24 21.67 8.09
CA ASP A 75 -15.74 21.40 6.73
C ASP A 75 -15.02 20.03 6.71
N PRO A 76 -15.78 18.92 6.73
CA PRO A 76 -15.23 17.58 6.87
C PRO A 76 -14.46 17.16 5.60
N VAL A 77 -13.15 16.98 5.73
CA VAL A 77 -12.26 16.58 4.64
C VAL A 77 -11.23 15.57 5.13
N MET A 78 -11.03 14.49 4.38
CA MET A 78 -10.03 13.49 4.75
C MET A 78 -8.63 14.14 4.81
N PRO A 79 -7.88 14.00 5.92
CA PRO A 79 -6.50 14.48 5.98
C PRO A 79 -5.64 13.84 4.88
N GLY A 80 -5.02 14.68 4.04
CA GLY A 80 -4.18 14.20 2.92
C GLY A 80 -3.01 13.30 3.39
N CYS A 81 -2.49 13.55 4.59
CA CYS A 81 -1.45 12.73 5.22
C CYS A 81 -1.89 11.29 5.50
N LEU A 82 -3.15 11.03 5.81
CA LEU A 82 -3.66 9.67 6.04
C LEU A 82 -3.69 8.85 4.75
N GLY A 83 -4.01 9.48 3.62
CA GLY A 83 -3.89 8.80 2.33
C GLY A 83 -2.44 8.55 1.92
N LEU A 84 -1.50 9.44 2.28
CA LEU A 84 -0.08 9.16 2.13
C LEU A 84 0.36 7.98 2.98
N ASP A 85 -0.12 7.88 4.21
CA ASP A 85 0.15 6.76 5.10
C ASP A 85 -0.44 5.45 4.57
N ALA A 86 -1.66 5.47 4.02
CA ALA A 86 -2.28 4.31 3.34
C ALA A 86 -1.36 3.74 2.25
N MET A 87 -0.72 4.60 1.48
CA MET A 87 0.20 4.19 0.42
C MET A 87 1.49 3.57 1.00
N TRP A 88 2.04 4.11 2.09
CA TRP A 88 3.18 3.50 2.79
C TRP A 88 2.83 2.15 3.44
N GLN A 89 1.62 2.03 3.99
CA GLN A 89 1.10 0.77 4.50
C GLN A 89 1.04 -0.31 3.41
N LEU A 90 0.57 0.03 2.21
CA LEU A 90 0.54 -0.90 1.06
C LEU A 90 1.94 -1.35 0.63
N VAL A 91 2.91 -0.42 0.61
CA VAL A 91 4.32 -0.76 0.32
C VAL A 91 4.83 -1.79 1.32
N GLY A 92 4.63 -1.55 2.62
CA GLY A 92 5.05 -2.45 3.68
C GLY A 92 4.37 -3.82 3.60
N PHE A 93 3.07 -3.83 3.30
CA PHE A 93 2.28 -5.05 3.12
C PHE A 93 2.79 -5.90 1.94
N TYR A 94 3.03 -5.28 0.78
CA TYR A 94 3.61 -5.93 -0.39
C TYR A 94 4.99 -6.52 -0.10
N LEU A 95 5.85 -5.77 0.61
CA LEU A 95 7.17 -6.24 1.01
C LEU A 95 7.09 -7.44 1.97
N GLY A 96 6.10 -7.49 2.86
CA GLY A 96 5.84 -8.64 3.72
C GLY A 96 5.53 -9.92 2.94
N LEU A 97 4.74 -9.79 1.88
CA LEU A 97 4.36 -10.89 1.00
C LEU A 97 5.55 -11.41 0.15
N VAL A 98 6.29 -10.49 -0.47
CA VAL A 98 7.45 -10.81 -1.32
C VAL A 98 8.66 -11.25 -0.47
N GLY A 99 8.74 -10.74 0.76
CA GLY A 99 9.92 -10.75 1.65
C GLY A 99 10.29 -12.07 2.33
N ARG A 100 9.64 -13.20 2.04
CA ARG A 100 10.08 -14.52 2.56
C ARG A 100 10.81 -15.41 1.55
N ARG A 101 11.08 -14.93 0.32
CA ARG A 101 11.78 -15.75 -0.71
C ARG A 101 13.22 -15.35 -1.02
N ARG A 102 13.95 -14.62 -0.16
CA ARG A 102 15.36 -14.26 -0.49
C ARG A 102 16.31 -14.27 0.73
N GLN A 103 16.91 -15.43 1.00
CA GLN A 103 18.16 -15.55 1.77
C GLN A 103 19.36 -15.04 0.95
N ARG A 104 19.35 -13.83 0.38
CA ARG A 104 20.57 -13.14 -0.10
C ARG A 104 20.36 -11.63 -0.11
N PRO A 105 21.30 -10.83 0.41
CA PRO A 105 21.22 -9.38 0.30
C PRO A 105 21.54 -9.00 -1.15
N ARG A 106 20.51 -8.70 -1.96
CA ARG A 106 20.72 -7.88 -3.16
C ARG A 106 20.59 -6.43 -2.74
N SER A 107 21.70 -5.72 -2.81
CA SER A 107 21.89 -4.28 -2.70
C SER A 107 21.20 -3.48 -3.83
N GLY A 108 19.98 -3.86 -4.20
CA GLY A 108 19.18 -3.15 -5.20
C GLY A 108 18.17 -2.24 -4.51
N ARG A 109 18.36 -0.92 -4.58
CA ARG A 109 17.32 0.06 -4.25
C ARG A 109 16.19 -0.09 -5.26
N GLY A 110 15.19 -0.92 -4.97
CA GLY A 110 13.91 -0.88 -5.67
C GLY A 110 13.30 0.49 -5.46
N ARG A 111 12.76 1.10 -6.52
CA ARG A 111 11.95 2.32 -6.39
C ARG A 111 10.51 1.95 -6.68
N SER A 112 9.60 2.70 -6.11
CA SER A 112 8.18 2.51 -6.35
C SER A 112 7.55 3.80 -6.78
N GLU A 113 6.54 3.69 -7.64
CA GLU A 113 5.66 4.80 -7.97
C GLU A 113 4.32 4.55 -7.29
N ILE A 114 3.85 5.58 -6.62
CA ILE A 114 2.69 5.53 -5.76
C ILE A 114 1.65 6.45 -6.40
N TYR A 115 0.47 5.92 -6.70
CA TYR A 115 -0.61 6.67 -7.32
C TYR A 115 -1.82 6.71 -6.39
N ARG A 116 -2.25 7.94 -6.05
CA ARG A 116 -3.55 8.19 -5.41
C ARG A 116 -4.52 8.67 -6.47
N SER A 117 -5.68 8.03 -6.56
CA SER A 117 -6.82 8.54 -7.30
C SER A 117 -7.85 9.08 -6.31
N GLY A 118 -8.20 10.36 -6.43
CA GLY A 118 -9.32 10.97 -5.71
C GLY A 118 -8.97 11.68 -4.39
N SER A 119 -9.85 12.60 -4.00
CA SER A 119 -9.86 13.30 -2.71
C SER A 119 -11.22 13.05 -2.06
N ALA A 120 -11.25 12.68 -0.78
CA ALA A 120 -12.50 12.31 -0.11
C ALA A 120 -13.04 13.49 0.71
N ASP A 121 -14.14 14.09 0.24
CA ASP A 121 -14.91 15.18 0.87
C ASP A 121 -16.23 14.67 1.50
N GLY A 122 -16.33 13.36 1.76
CA GLY A 122 -17.51 12.71 2.34
C GLY A 122 -18.63 12.41 1.33
N LYS A 123 -18.52 12.80 0.06
CA LYS A 123 -19.48 12.45 -1.01
C LYS A 123 -19.09 11.22 -1.82
N GLU A 124 -17.81 10.88 -1.80
CA GLU A 124 -17.30 9.64 -2.39
C GLU A 124 -17.74 8.43 -1.56
N SER A 125 -18.04 7.32 -2.23
CA SER A 125 -18.42 6.05 -1.55
C SER A 125 -17.19 5.22 -1.15
N HIS A 126 -16.07 5.38 -1.87
CA HIS A 126 -14.84 4.65 -1.64
C HIS A 126 -13.65 5.46 -2.15
N LEU A 127 -12.47 5.19 -1.59
CA LEU A 127 -11.20 5.75 -2.01
C LEU A 127 -10.22 4.64 -2.38
N SER A 128 -9.80 4.62 -3.64
CA SER A 128 -8.85 3.64 -4.17
C SER A 128 -7.41 4.15 -4.14
N HIS A 129 -6.52 3.32 -3.63
CA HIS A 129 -5.08 3.53 -3.61
C HIS A 129 -4.40 2.44 -4.43
N SER A 130 -3.50 2.83 -5.34
CA SER A 130 -2.74 1.86 -6.13
C SER A 130 -1.24 2.12 -6.08
N PHE A 131 -0.49 1.03 -6.10
CA PHE A 131 0.96 1.02 -5.97
C PHE A 131 1.56 0.13 -7.04
N GLN A 132 2.64 0.60 -7.66
CA GLN A 132 3.35 -0.16 -8.69
C GLN A 132 4.85 -0.10 -8.43
N THR A 133 5.52 -1.25 -8.56
CA THR A 133 6.97 -1.29 -8.42
C THR A 133 7.65 -1.07 -9.76
N TYR A 134 8.86 -0.49 -9.74
CA TYR A 134 9.71 -0.44 -10.92
C TYR A 134 11.20 -0.55 -10.53
N ARG A 135 12.04 -0.82 -11.51
CA ARG A 135 13.49 -0.75 -11.34
C ARG A 135 14.00 0.38 -12.21
N LYS A 136 14.64 1.38 -11.61
CA LYS A 136 15.37 2.38 -12.39
C LYS A 136 16.46 1.62 -13.16
N SER A 137 16.42 1.64 -14.50
CA SER A 137 17.57 1.25 -15.30
C SER A 137 18.76 2.09 -14.84
N SER A 138 19.93 1.46 -14.67
CA SER A 138 21.17 2.21 -14.49
C SER A 138 21.25 3.25 -15.62
N PRO A 139 21.70 4.49 -15.37
CA PRO A 139 21.99 5.39 -16.48
C PRO A 139 22.96 4.65 -17.39
N ASP A 140 22.57 4.52 -18.67
CA ASP A 140 23.47 4.02 -19.70
C ASP A 140 24.65 4.99 -19.72
N HIS A 141 25.78 4.58 -19.16
CA HIS A 141 27.04 5.24 -19.45
C HIS A 141 27.36 4.82 -20.89
N GLY A 142 26.80 5.57 -21.83
CA GLY A 142 27.18 5.50 -23.24
C GLY A 142 28.70 5.51 -23.33
N PRO A 143 29.30 4.77 -24.27
CA PRO A 143 30.74 4.62 -24.34
C PRO A 143 31.36 6.01 -24.42
N GLY A 144 32.16 6.36 -23.41
CA GLY A 144 32.85 7.64 -23.34
C GLY A 144 33.57 7.89 -24.66
N GLY A 145 33.21 9.00 -25.30
CA GLY A 145 33.94 9.52 -26.45
C GLY A 145 35.41 9.67 -26.08
N ARG A 146 36.25 9.01 -26.88
CA ARG A 146 37.69 9.29 -26.92
C ARG A 146 37.93 10.57 -27.68
#